data_AF-A0A848DDD8-F1
#
_entry.id   AF-A0A848DDD8-F1
#
_cell.length_a   1.000
_cell.length_b   1.000
_cell.length_c   1.000
_cell.angle_alpha   90.00
_cell.angle_beta   90.00
_cell.angle_gamma   90.00
#
_symmetry.space_group_name_H-M   'P 1'
#
loop_
_entity.id
_entity.type
_entity.pdbx_description
1 polymer ?
#
loop_
_entity_poly.entity_id
_entity_poly.type
_entity_poly.pdbx_seq_one_letter_code
_entity_poly.pdbx_strand_id
1 'polypeptide(L)'
;MAQREVTWTSGGVAQWGRQVPLRGSSELKTVGYEADMVTKIAVAGQDPAYFRTLFTGQDEVAPDGSVPRGYGAVRLEDLYTDELLLGHVDWFMVDGRDKGTMTIDGGTGRWKGVTGTVALDLEFGTARSGDSVTSGDPVRVMGFLEGTGQFSFPD
;
A
#
# COMPACT_ATOMS: atom_id res chain seq x y z
N MET A 1 -19.67 8.80 -16.15
CA MET A 1 -18.83 8.33 -15.04
C MET A 1 -19.03 9.25 -13.85
N ALA A 2 -19.46 8.70 -12.71
CA ALA A 2 -19.66 9.45 -11.48
C ALA A 2 -18.39 9.43 -10.62
N GLN A 3 -17.89 10.61 -10.24
CA GLN A 3 -16.81 10.74 -9.27
C GLN A 3 -17.35 10.74 -7.84
N ARG A 4 -16.73 9.97 -6.95
CA ARG A 4 -17.11 9.87 -5.55
C ARG A 4 -15.88 9.90 -4.66
N GLU A 5 -15.97 10.67 -3.59
CA GLU A 5 -14.95 10.68 -2.54
C GLU A 5 -14.88 9.31 -1.87
N VAL A 6 -13.66 8.89 -1.58
CA VAL A 6 -13.39 7.66 -0.84
C VAL A 6 -12.44 7.94 0.31
N THR A 7 -12.66 7.21 1.41
CA THR A 7 -11.68 7.10 2.49
C THR A 7 -11.15 5.68 2.56
N TRP A 8 -9.86 5.56 2.82
CA TRP A 8 -9.13 4.31 2.91
C TRP A 8 -8.55 4.19 4.31
N THR A 9 -8.75 3.03 4.93
CA THR A 9 -8.07 2.64 6.16
C THR A 9 -7.66 1.19 6.04
N SER A 10 -6.38 0.88 6.24
CA SER A 10 -5.93 -0.50 6.25
C SER A 10 -4.84 -0.76 7.27
N GLY A 11 -4.73 -2.00 7.69
CA GLY A 11 -3.69 -2.44 8.60
C GLY A 11 -3.36 -3.91 8.41
N GLY A 12 -2.11 -4.27 8.70
CA GLY A 12 -1.68 -5.65 8.60
C GLY A 12 -0.18 -5.82 8.74
N VAL A 13 0.34 -6.85 8.07
CA VAL A 13 1.75 -7.21 8.14
C VAL A 13 2.39 -7.17 6.77
N ALA A 14 3.65 -6.76 6.71
CA ALA A 14 4.47 -6.94 5.54
C ALA A 14 5.74 -7.72 5.90
N GLN A 15 6.23 -8.47 4.92
CA GLN A 15 7.52 -9.13 4.96
C GLN A 15 8.43 -8.41 3.98
N TRP A 16 9.46 -7.76 4.51
CA TRP A 16 10.57 -7.26 3.73
C TRP A 16 11.58 -8.39 3.57
N GLY A 17 11.98 -8.62 2.33
CA GLY A 17 13.01 -9.58 1.97
C GLY A 17 14.40 -9.10 2.37
N ARG A 18 15.42 -9.81 1.89
CA ARG A 18 16.81 -9.40 2.09
C ARG A 18 17.04 -8.06 1.38
N GLN A 19 17.68 -7.12 2.07
CA GLN A 19 18.02 -5.83 1.48
C GLN A 19 19.34 -5.95 0.72
N VAL A 20 19.35 -5.48 -0.52
CA VAL A 20 20.49 -5.55 -1.42
C VAL A 20 20.97 -4.14 -1.73
N PRO A 21 22.28 -3.83 -1.69
CA PRO A 21 22.76 -2.49 -2.06
C PRO A 21 22.28 -2.08 -3.45
N LEU A 22 21.76 -0.86 -3.57
CA LEU A 22 21.32 -0.32 -4.86
C LEU A 22 22.54 0.10 -5.69
N ARG A 23 22.70 -0.48 -6.88
CA ARG A 23 23.83 -0.15 -7.76
C ARG A 23 23.78 1.34 -8.16
N GLY A 24 24.87 2.05 -7.88
CA GLY A 24 24.96 3.50 -8.16
C GLY A 24 24.55 4.39 -6.98
N SER A 25 24.18 3.80 -5.85
CA SER A 25 24.05 4.50 -4.57
C SER A 25 24.99 3.89 -3.53
N SER A 26 25.64 4.73 -2.72
CA SER A 26 26.44 4.27 -1.57
C SER A 26 25.61 4.08 -0.30
N GLU A 27 24.36 4.53 -0.30
CA GLU A 27 23.56 4.66 0.92
C GLU A 27 22.25 3.88 0.85
N LEU A 28 21.66 3.75 -0.34
CA LEU A 28 20.36 3.09 -0.51
C LEU A 28 20.51 1.58 -0.67
N LYS A 29 19.56 0.87 -0.08
CA LYS A 29 19.34 -0.56 -0.32
C LYS A 29 17.99 -0.72 -1.01
N THR A 30 17.82 -1.82 -1.71
CA THR A 30 16.58 -2.23 -2.34
C THR A 30 16.06 -3.48 -1.67
N VAL A 31 14.76 -3.53 -1.43
CA VAL A 31 14.09 -4.68 -0.82
C VAL A 31 12.83 -5.03 -1.60
N GLY A 32 12.63 -6.32 -1.85
CA GLY A 32 11.32 -6.81 -2.28
C GLY A 32 10.42 -6.99 -1.06
N TYR A 33 9.15 -6.62 -1.18
CA TYR A 33 8.18 -6.77 -0.10
C TYR A 33 6.91 -7.48 -0.55
N GLU A 34 6.27 -8.14 0.41
CA GLU A 34 4.92 -8.69 0.31
C GLU A 34 4.14 -8.23 1.55
N ALA A 35 2.93 -7.70 1.37
CA ALA A 35 2.07 -7.31 2.49
C ALA A 35 0.70 -7.97 2.40
N ASP A 36 0.19 -8.40 3.55
CA ASP A 36 -1.15 -8.94 3.74
C ASP A 36 -1.88 -8.08 4.78
N MET A 37 -2.89 -7.37 4.32
CA MET A 37 -3.62 -6.37 5.09
C MET A 37 -5.12 -6.57 4.97
N VAL A 38 -5.86 -5.97 5.90
CA VAL A 38 -7.29 -5.75 5.75
C VAL A 38 -7.52 -4.28 5.46
N THR A 39 -8.31 -3.98 4.43
CA THR A 39 -8.65 -2.62 4.02
C THR A 39 -10.15 -2.38 4.14
N LYS A 40 -10.52 -1.24 4.70
CA LYS A 40 -11.85 -0.65 4.59
C LYS A 40 -11.80 0.49 3.57
N ILE A 41 -12.72 0.46 2.61
CA ILE A 41 -12.99 1.56 1.69
C ILE A 41 -14.41 2.07 1.97
N ALA A 42 -14.54 3.33 2.38
CA ALA A 42 -15.84 3.98 2.50
C ALA A 42 -16.01 4.95 1.33
N VAL A 43 -17.03 4.70 0.50
CA VAL A 43 -17.40 5.57 -0.62
C VAL A 43 -18.55 6.46 -0.18
N ALA A 44 -18.48 7.76 -0.45
CA ALA A 44 -19.53 8.70 -0.09
C ALA A 44 -20.92 8.23 -0.58
N GLY A 45 -21.88 8.14 0.35
CA GLY A 45 -23.27 7.72 0.06
C GLY A 45 -23.49 6.21 -0.08
N GLN A 46 -22.52 5.37 0.28
CA GLN A 46 -22.63 3.90 0.25
C GLN A 46 -22.20 3.27 1.59
N ASP A 47 -22.59 2.01 1.80
CA ASP A 47 -22.04 1.20 2.88
C ASP A 47 -20.54 0.92 2.63
N PRO A 48 -19.71 0.87 3.69
CA PRO A 48 -18.30 0.57 3.55
C PRO A 48 -18.07 -0.85 3.04
N ALA A 49 -17.07 -1.01 2.18
CA ALA A 49 -16.58 -2.29 1.71
C ALA A 49 -15.28 -2.67 2.43
N TYR A 50 -15.10 -3.97 2.65
CA TYR A 50 -13.95 -4.51 3.36
C TYR A 50 -13.26 -5.53 2.47
N PHE A 51 -11.94 -5.45 2.40
CA PHE A 51 -11.12 -6.25 1.50
C PHE A 51 -9.98 -6.89 2.27
N ARG A 52 -9.60 -8.10 1.86
CA ARG A 52 -8.23 -8.57 2.04
C ARG A 52 -7.38 -7.92 0.96
N THR A 53 -6.31 -7.27 1.36
CA THR A 53 -5.44 -6.52 0.45
C THR A 53 -4.06 -7.11 0.45
N LEU A 54 -3.60 -7.50 -0.73
CA LEU A 54 -2.28 -8.02 -0.97
C LEU A 54 -1.48 -6.98 -1.75
N PHE A 55 -0.30 -6.63 -1.21
CA PHE A 55 0.69 -5.83 -1.91
C PHE A 55 1.90 -6.68 -2.25
N THR A 56 2.50 -6.47 -3.40
CA THR A 56 3.83 -6.99 -3.72
C THR A 56 4.59 -5.98 -4.54
N GLY A 57 5.85 -5.75 -4.20
CA GLY A 57 6.60 -4.66 -4.80
C GLY A 57 8.06 -4.59 -4.37
N GLN A 58 8.63 -3.43 -4.62
CA GLN A 58 10.02 -3.12 -4.31
C GLN A 58 10.11 -1.72 -3.69
N ASP A 59 10.85 -1.63 -2.58
CA ASP A 59 11.16 -0.39 -1.89
C ASP A 59 12.66 -0.09 -1.94
N GLU A 60 13.01 1.18 -2.01
CA GLU A 60 14.33 1.69 -1.71
C GLU A 60 14.36 2.15 -0.25
N VAL A 61 15.26 1.59 0.55
CA VAL A 61 15.38 1.86 1.99
C VAL A 61 16.67 2.63 2.25
N ALA A 62 16.54 3.76 2.93
CA ALA A 62 17.66 4.59 3.34
C ALA A 62 18.34 4.07 4.62
N PRO A 63 19.55 4.55 4.97
CA PRO A 63 20.27 4.08 6.16
C PRO A 63 19.53 4.27 7.50
N ASP A 64 18.60 5.22 7.56
CA ASP A 64 17.75 5.50 8.72
C ASP A 64 16.48 4.64 8.76
N GLY A 65 16.23 3.81 7.74
CA GLY A 65 15.07 2.93 7.63
C GLY A 65 13.87 3.53 6.90
N SER A 66 13.95 4.80 6.46
CA SER A 66 12.90 5.43 5.67
C SER A 66 12.81 4.87 4.24
N VAL A 67 11.64 5.02 3.60
CA VAL A 67 11.38 4.55 2.24
C VAL A 67 11.23 5.74 1.28
N PRO A 68 12.34 6.34 0.79
CA PRO A 68 12.29 7.48 -0.12
C PRO A 68 11.49 7.23 -1.40
N ARG A 69 11.49 6.00 -1.90
CA ARG A 69 10.82 5.59 -3.15
C ARG A 69 10.46 4.10 -3.08
N GLY A 70 9.32 3.75 -3.64
CA GLY A 70 8.92 2.36 -3.81
C GLY A 70 7.76 2.24 -4.77
N TYR A 71 7.51 1.03 -5.27
CA TYR A 71 6.35 0.75 -6.09
C TYR A 71 5.88 -0.69 -5.89
N GLY A 72 4.59 -0.93 -6.04
CA GLY A 72 4.05 -2.29 -5.96
C GLY A 72 2.69 -2.45 -6.62
N ALA A 73 2.37 -3.69 -6.99
CA ALA A 73 1.04 -4.06 -7.42
C ALA A 73 0.14 -4.31 -6.21
N VAL A 74 -1.15 -4.03 -6.36
CA VAL A 74 -2.16 -4.18 -5.31
C VAL A 74 -3.33 -4.98 -5.83
N ARG A 75 -3.74 -5.97 -5.03
CA ARG A 75 -4.95 -6.76 -5.23
C ARG A 75 -5.80 -6.69 -3.98
N LEU A 76 -7.04 -6.24 -4.12
CA LEU A 76 -8.03 -6.23 -3.07
C LEU A 76 -9.10 -7.26 -3.40
N GLU A 77 -9.33 -8.18 -2.48
CA GLU A 77 -10.37 -9.21 -2.56
C GLU A 77 -11.47 -8.86 -1.57
N ASP A 78 -12.69 -8.63 -2.05
CA ASP A 78 -13.82 -8.33 -1.17
C ASP A 78 -14.00 -9.45 -0.13
N LEU A 79 -14.16 -9.11 1.14
CA LEU A 79 -14.25 -10.13 2.20
C LEU A 79 -15.59 -10.87 2.20
N TYR A 80 -16.60 -10.34 1.51
CA TYR A 80 -17.95 -10.89 1.50
C TYR A 80 -18.36 -11.44 0.13
N THR A 81 -17.58 -11.19 -0.91
CA THR A 81 -17.84 -11.63 -2.29
C THR A 81 -16.54 -12.09 -2.96
N ASP A 82 -16.60 -12.62 -4.18
CA ASP A 82 -15.41 -12.97 -4.97
C ASP A 82 -14.95 -11.79 -5.88
N GLU A 83 -15.40 -10.57 -5.59
CA GLU A 83 -15.11 -9.39 -6.41
C GLU A 83 -13.76 -8.76 -6.06
N LEU A 84 -13.12 -8.14 -7.04
CA LEU A 84 -11.77 -7.64 -6.94
C LEU A 84 -11.69 -6.15 -7.28
N LEU A 85 -10.75 -5.45 -6.63
CA LEU A 85 -10.14 -4.22 -7.13
C LEU A 85 -8.65 -4.48 -7.37
N LEU A 86 -8.13 -3.95 -8.47
CA LEU A 86 -6.74 -4.10 -8.89
C LEU A 86 -6.13 -2.72 -9.10
N GLY A 87 -4.86 -2.61 -8.77
CA GLY A 87 -4.17 -1.34 -8.83
C GLY A 87 -2.68 -1.46 -8.58
N HIS A 88 -2.08 -0.31 -8.30
CA HIS A 88 -0.69 -0.18 -7.89
C HIS A 88 -0.54 0.92 -6.85
N VAL A 89 0.60 0.92 -6.18
CA VAL A 89 0.98 1.95 -5.22
C VAL A 89 2.37 2.46 -5.54
N ASP A 90 2.55 3.77 -5.42
CA ASP A 90 3.85 4.44 -5.47
C ASP A 90 4.13 5.04 -4.10
N TRP A 91 5.23 4.62 -3.47
CA TRP A 91 5.70 5.12 -2.18
C TRP A 91 6.71 6.24 -2.36
N PHE A 92 6.65 7.24 -1.50
CA PHE A 92 7.56 8.38 -1.48
C PHE A 92 7.57 9.07 -0.11
N MET A 93 8.52 9.97 0.11
CA MET A 93 8.57 10.77 1.33
C MET A 93 8.11 12.22 1.11
N VAL A 94 7.35 12.75 2.08
CA VAL A 94 7.02 14.18 2.19
C VAL A 94 7.27 14.62 3.63
N ASP A 95 8.11 15.64 3.80
CA ASP A 95 8.46 16.20 5.12
C ASP A 95 8.91 15.15 6.15
N GLY A 96 9.68 14.15 5.70
CA GLY A 96 10.21 13.06 6.52
C GLY A 96 9.19 12.01 6.94
N ARG A 97 8.02 11.97 6.30
CA ARG A 97 6.99 10.94 6.51
C ARG A 97 6.79 10.10 5.25
N ASP A 98 6.62 8.80 5.44
CA ASP A 98 6.27 7.89 4.35
C ASP A 98 4.82 8.14 3.89
N LYS A 99 4.68 8.33 2.59
CA LYS A 99 3.43 8.61 1.88
C LYS A 99 3.30 7.65 0.71
N GLY A 100 2.08 7.46 0.24
CA GLY A 100 1.80 6.69 -0.95
C GLY A 100 0.75 7.34 -1.84
N THR A 101 0.79 7.05 -3.13
CA THR A 101 -0.38 7.20 -4.00
C THR A 101 -0.84 5.81 -4.39
N MET A 102 -2.01 5.42 -3.90
CA MET A 102 -2.71 4.24 -4.39
C MET A 102 -3.48 4.61 -5.64
N THR A 103 -3.28 3.85 -6.72
CA THR A 103 -4.04 3.97 -7.96
C THR A 103 -4.83 2.70 -8.19
N ILE A 104 -6.14 2.83 -8.36
CA ILE A 104 -7.04 1.75 -8.75
C ILE A 104 -7.22 1.82 -10.26
N ASP A 105 -6.88 0.72 -10.93
CA ASP A 105 -6.89 0.61 -12.40
C ASP A 105 -8.15 -0.10 -12.92
N GLY A 106 -8.84 -0.84 -12.05
CA GLY A 106 -10.04 -1.58 -12.42
C GLY A 106 -10.51 -2.54 -11.35
N GLY A 107 -11.61 -3.24 -11.64
CA GLY A 107 -12.17 -4.26 -10.76
C GLY A 107 -13.11 -5.23 -11.47
N THR A 108 -13.77 -6.09 -10.70
CA THR A 108 -14.77 -7.06 -11.17
C THR A 108 -16.11 -6.86 -10.46
N GLY A 109 -17.18 -7.47 -10.98
CA GLY A 109 -18.51 -7.39 -10.36
C GLY A 109 -18.99 -5.93 -10.18
N ARG A 110 -19.40 -5.55 -8.97
CA ARG A 110 -19.81 -4.17 -8.64
C ARG A 110 -18.68 -3.13 -8.78
N TRP A 111 -17.43 -3.59 -8.81
CA TRP A 111 -16.24 -2.76 -8.97
C TRP A 111 -15.75 -2.69 -10.42
N LYS A 112 -16.44 -3.35 -11.35
CA LYS A 112 -16.08 -3.34 -12.77
C LYS A 112 -16.04 -1.89 -13.27
N GLY A 113 -14.93 -1.51 -13.91
CA GLY A 113 -14.75 -0.17 -14.49
C GLY A 113 -14.45 0.95 -13.48
N VAL A 114 -14.32 0.63 -12.19
CA VAL A 114 -13.91 1.61 -11.17
C VAL A 114 -12.43 1.93 -11.34
N THR A 115 -12.10 3.21 -11.38
CA THR A 115 -10.71 3.71 -11.40
C THR A 115 -10.56 4.88 -10.44
N GLY A 116 -9.33 5.23 -10.04
CA GLY A 116 -9.12 6.44 -9.24
C GLY A 116 -7.86 6.40 -8.42
N THR A 117 -7.67 7.41 -7.58
CA THR A 117 -6.48 7.53 -6.74
C THR A 117 -6.83 7.90 -5.31
N VAL A 118 -6.00 7.43 -4.38
CA VAL A 118 -6.06 7.75 -2.95
C VAL A 118 -4.65 8.15 -2.49
N ALA A 119 -4.53 9.32 -1.89
CA ALA A 119 -3.31 9.71 -1.21
C ALA A 119 -3.29 9.02 0.16
N LEU A 120 -2.21 8.30 0.46
CA LEU A 120 -2.05 7.49 1.67
C LEU A 120 -0.93 8.05 2.56
N ASP A 121 -1.19 8.00 3.85
CA ASP A 121 -0.21 8.14 4.92
C ASP A 121 0.15 6.74 5.42
N LEU A 122 1.45 6.46 5.54
CA LEU A 122 1.96 5.18 6.04
C LEU A 122 2.60 5.37 7.41
N GLU A 123 2.11 4.63 8.39
CA GLU A 123 2.81 4.39 9.65
C GLU A 123 3.20 2.92 9.74
N PHE A 124 4.47 2.63 10.00
CA PHE A 124 4.93 1.26 10.15
C PHE A 124 5.97 1.10 11.25
N GLY A 125 6.14 -0.14 11.70
CA GLY A 125 7.17 -0.52 12.66
C GLY A 125 7.47 -2.00 12.55
N THR A 126 8.57 -2.45 13.17
CA THR A 126 8.89 -3.88 13.19
C THR A 126 7.87 -4.67 14.00
N ALA A 127 7.55 -5.89 13.54
CA ALA A 127 6.57 -6.74 14.19
C ALA A 127 7.07 -7.32 15.53
N ARG A 128 8.39 -7.32 15.76
CA ARG A 128 9.02 -7.82 16.98
C ARG A 128 9.97 -6.77 17.55
N SER A 129 9.89 -6.60 18.87
CA SER A 129 10.82 -5.77 19.61
C SER A 129 12.24 -6.33 19.47
N GLY A 130 13.15 -5.52 18.92
CA GLY A 130 14.56 -5.90 18.67
C GLY A 130 14.90 -6.12 17.19
N ASP A 131 13.91 -6.31 16.32
CA ASP A 131 14.15 -6.32 14.88
C ASP A 131 14.49 -4.91 14.40
N SER A 132 15.29 -4.82 13.33
CA SER A 132 15.68 -3.56 12.70
C SER A 132 15.43 -3.60 11.21
N VAL A 133 14.81 -2.55 10.68
CA VAL A 133 14.62 -2.33 9.25
C VAL A 133 15.90 -1.88 8.53
N THR A 134 17.02 -1.71 9.23
CA THR A 134 18.29 -1.26 8.63
C THR A 134 19.38 -2.33 8.63
N SER A 135 19.15 -3.48 9.31
CA SER A 135 20.12 -4.57 9.44
C SER A 135 20.54 -5.19 8.10
N GLY A 136 19.65 -5.14 7.11
CA GLY A 136 19.80 -5.79 5.81
C GLY A 136 19.26 -7.21 5.76
N ASP A 137 18.92 -7.80 6.91
CA ASP A 137 18.26 -9.10 7.00
C ASP A 137 16.76 -8.96 6.69
N PRO A 138 16.08 -10.04 6.26
CA PRO A 138 14.64 -10.04 6.13
C PRO A 138 13.97 -9.67 7.46
N VAL A 139 12.96 -8.81 7.38
CA VAL A 139 12.26 -8.28 8.56
C VAL A 139 10.77 -8.28 8.34
N ARG A 140 10.03 -8.62 9.38
CA ARG A 140 8.56 -8.51 9.38
C ARG A 140 8.18 -7.18 10.00
N VAL A 141 7.30 -6.44 9.33
CA VAL A 141 6.79 -5.15 9.77
C VAL A 141 5.28 -5.20 9.92
N MET A 142 4.74 -4.33 10.76
CA MET A 142 3.32 -4.00 10.83
C MET A 142 3.14 -2.62 10.20
N GLY A 143 2.13 -2.47 9.37
CA GLY A 143 1.83 -1.21 8.68
C GLY A 143 0.37 -0.83 8.84
N PHE A 144 0.14 0.48 8.95
CA PHE A 144 -1.16 1.14 8.95
C PHE A 144 -1.16 2.18 7.84
N LEU A 145 -2.22 2.17 7.03
CA LEU A 145 -2.42 3.11 5.94
C LEU A 145 -3.74 3.83 6.15
N GLU A 146 -3.73 5.16 6.05
CA GLU A 146 -4.93 5.98 6.05
C GLU A 146 -4.88 7.01 4.93
N GLY A 147 -6.03 7.33 4.34
CA GLY A 147 -6.02 8.28 3.23
C GLY A 147 -7.39 8.62 2.67
N THR A 148 -7.40 9.63 1.81
CA THR A 148 -8.59 10.08 1.08
C THR A 148 -8.29 10.25 -0.40
N GLY A 149 -9.33 10.12 -1.21
CA GLY A 149 -9.18 10.09 -2.66
C GLY A 149 -10.49 10.20 -3.40
N GLN A 150 -10.44 9.91 -4.69
CA GLN A 150 -11.59 9.97 -5.59
C GLN A 150 -11.60 8.74 -6.49
N PHE A 151 -12.74 8.04 -6.52
CA PHE A 151 -13.01 6.97 -7.47
C PHE A 151 -14.02 7.43 -8.51
N SER A 152 -13.78 7.04 -9.76
CA SER A 152 -14.71 7.15 -10.88
C SER A 152 -15.42 5.81 -11.04
N PHE A 153 -16.75 5.84 -11.04
CA PHE A 153 -17.59 4.66 -11.28
C PHE A 153 -18.17 4.74 -12.70
N PRO A 154 -18.32 3.61 -13.41
CA PRO A 154 -19.15 3.59 -14.60
C PRO A 154 -20.60 3.90 -14.18
N ASP A 155 -21.33 4.55 -15.09
CA ASP A 155 -22.72 4.96 -14.84
C ASP A 155 -23.66 3.76 -14.67
#